data_AF-A0AAW5T7L3-F1
#
_entry.id   AF-A0AAW5T7L3-F1
#
_cell.length_a   1.000
_cell.length_b   1.000
_cell.length_c   1.000
_cell.angle_alpha   90.00
_cell.angle_beta   90.00
_cell.angle_gamma   90.00
#
_symmetry.space_group_name_H-M   'P 1'
#
loop_
_entity.id
_entity.type
_entity.pdbx_description
1 polymer ?
#
loop_
_entity_poly.entity_id
_entity_poly.type
_entity_poly.pdbx_seq_one_letter_code
_entity_poly.pdbx_strand_id
1 'polypeptide(L)' 'GVVEGNTLTCNLHGWQWNLDNGKCLTTKGHELSTGPRTPSPD' A
#
# COMPACT_ATOMS: atom_id res chain seq x y z
N GLY A 1 -3.47 5.58 -5.30
CA GLY A 1 -2.54 6.30 -4.42
C GLY A 1 -1.35 6.74 -5.23
N VAL A 2 -0.45 7.51 -4.63
CA VAL A 2 0.83 7.90 -5.24
C VAL A 2 1.94 7.09 -4.58
N VAL A 3 2.90 6.59 -5.37
CA VAL A 3 4.08 5.90 -4.85
C VAL A 3 5.28 6.82 -5.00
N GLU A 4 5.96 7.09 -3.89
CA GLU A 4 7.19 7.88 -3.83
C GLU A 4 8.25 7.08 -3.05
N GLY A 5 9.29 6.64 -3.76
CA GLY A 5 10.27 5.70 -3.21
C GLY A 5 9.57 4.42 -2.73
N ASN A 6 9.60 4.18 -1.42
CA ASN A 6 9.03 2.99 -0.81
C ASN A 6 7.75 3.27 -0.01
N THR A 7 7.13 4.42 -0.23
CA THR A 7 5.89 4.82 0.44
C THR A 7 4.76 4.93 -0.56
N LEU A 8 3.66 4.24 -0.29
CA LEU A 8 2.38 4.47 -0.95
C LEU A 8 1.54 5.43 -0.12
N THR A 9 1.01 6.48 -0.73
CA THR A 9 0.08 7.43 -0.12
C THR A 9 -1.33 7.25 -0.70
N CYS A 10 -2.34 7.15 0.16
CA CYS A 10 -3.75 7.16 -0.21
C CYS A 10 -4.19 8.57 -0.60
N ASN A 11 -4.77 8.74 -1.78
CA ASN A 11 -5.24 10.06 -2.23
C ASN A 11 -6.51 10.54 -1.49
N LEU A 12 -7.24 9.63 -0.83
CA LEU A 12 -8.51 9.95 -0.19
C LEU A 12 -8.32 10.35 1.28
N HIS A 13 -7.59 9.53 2.04
CA HIS A 13 -7.46 9.69 3.50
C HIS A 13 -6.04 10.11 3.93
N GLY A 14 -5.10 10.22 3.00
CA GLY A 14 -3.71 10.54 3.29
C GLY A 14 -2.93 9.45 4.02
N TRP A 15 -3.50 8.25 4.19
CA TRP A 15 -2.79 7.14 4.81
C TRP A 15 -1.56 6.76 4.01
N GLN A 16 -0.49 6.42 4.73
CA GLN A 16 0.77 6.05 4.12
C GLN A 16 1.14 4.62 4.50
N TRP A 17 1.74 3.90 3.57
CA TRP A 17 2.22 2.53 3.79
C TRP A 17 3.65 2.39 3.31
N ASN A 18 4.47 1.70 4.11
CA ASN A 18 5.77 1.22 3.66
C ASN A 18 5.57 -0.02 2.80
N LEU A 19 6.12 -0.01 1.58
CA LEU A 19 5.91 -1.07 0.60
C LEU A 19 6.80 -2.31 0.83
N ASP A 20 7.89 -2.21 1.59
CA ASP A 20 8.73 -3.37 1.94
C ASP A 20 8.02 -4.31 2.91
N ASN A 21 7.24 -3.76 3.84
CA ASN A 21 6.68 -4.52 4.96
C ASN A 21 5.16 -4.38 5.12
N GLY A 22 4.51 -3.60 4.26
CA GLY A 22 3.06 -3.41 4.25
C GLY A 22 2.51 -2.62 5.44
N LYS A 23 3.35 -2.14 6.38
CA LYS A 23 2.88 -1.42 7.56
C LYS A 23 2.29 -0.08 7.16
N CYS A 24 1.13 0.23 7.73
CA CYS A 24 0.63 1.60 7.68
C CYS A 24 1.45 2.48 8.64
N LEU A 25 1.92 3.61 8.12
CA LEU A 25 2.76 4.58 8.82
C LEU A 25 1.92 5.63 9.56
N THR A 26 0.63 5.76 9.23
CA THR A 26 -0.25 6.80 9.75
C THR A 26 -1.25 6.30 10.79
N THR A 27 -1.74 5.07 10.66
CA THR A 27 -2.73 4.49 11.59
C THR A 27 -2.50 2.99 11.75
N LYS A 28 -2.81 2.44 12.93
CA LYS A 28 -2.66 0.99 13.19
C LYS A 28 -3.91 0.24 12.70
N GLY A 29 -3.75 -1.02 12.30
CA GLY A 29 -4.87 -1.89 11.91
C GLY A 29 -5.36 -1.70 10.49
N HIS A 30 -4.63 -0.95 9.67
CA HIS A 30 -4.91 -0.72 8.24
C HIS A 30 -3.72 -1.15 7.38
N GLU A 31 -3.03 -2.22 7.74
CA GLU A 31 -1.87 -2.73 7.01
C GLU A 31 -2.26 -3.25 5.61
N LEU A 32 -1.33 -3.16 4.66
CA LEU A 32 -1.53 -3.73 3.33
C LEU A 32 -1.55 -5.26 3.42
N SER A 33 -2.51 -5.87 2.74
CA SER A 33 -2.49 -7.29 2.44
C SER A 33 -1.81 -7.50 1.08
N THR A 34 -0.79 -8.36 1.04
CA THR A 34 -0.12 -8.75 -0.19
C THR A 34 -0.68 -10.09 -0.67
N GLY A 35 -0.79 -10.24 -1.99
CA GLY A 35 -1.22 -11.47 -2.61
C GLY A 35 -0.55 -11.63 -3.96
N PRO A 36 -0.34 -12.88 -4.44
CA PRO A 36 0.15 -13.11 -5.78
C PRO A 36 -0.84 -12.51 -6.77
N ARG A 37 -0.32 -11.69 -7.69
CA ARG A 37 -1.12 -11.26 -8.84
C ARG A 37 -1.21 -12.45 -9.80
N THR A 38 -2.37 -13.09 -9.89
CA THR A 38 -2.69 -13.90 -11.08
C THR A 38 -2.78 -12.93 -12.26
N PRO A 39 -1.91 -13.03 -13.27
CA PRO A 39 -2.07 -12.20 -14.46
C PRO A 39 -3.41 -12.57 -15.11
N SER A 40 -4.25 -11.57 -15.38
CA SER A 40 -5.44 -11.78 -16.21
C SER A 40 -4.96 -12.19 -17.61
N PRO A 41 -5.59 -13.19 -18.25
CA PRO A 41 -5.48 -13.31 -19.70
C PRO A 41 -6.12 -12.07 -20.32
N ASP A 42 -5.39 -11.36 -21.17
CA ASP A 42 -5.90 -10.24 -21.97
C ASP A 42 -7.20 -10.61 -22.73
#